data_AF-A0A2S8R6J7-F1
#
_entry.id   AF-A0A2S8R6J7-F1
#
_cell.length_a   1.000
_cell.length_b   1.000
_cell.length_c   1.000
_cell.angle_alpha   90.00
_cell.angle_beta   90.00
_cell.angle_gamma   90.00
#
_symmetry.space_group_name_H-M   'P 1'
#
loop_
_entity.id
_entity.type
_entity.pdbx_description
1 polymer ?
#
loop_
_entity_poly.entity_id
_entity_poly.type
_entity_poly.pdbx_seq_one_letter_code
_entity_poly.pdbx_strand_id
1 'polypeptide(L)'
;MRRNFIIVWIIMTVMCMGAGIVTRMSFKNYAELKKDKMDSFIAAVNPINEESVNKEISEIEKKAEVIVRIKCVGEREYLHEAVLSKVEITEVYKGGENILFNDNDRYIYVYEPCFFNFEKEYFMSVGAYNLMRENEEYILYLNRKDFPPEYKLSEKEGKEYVLTTHDTFSKYPVSQEYQVKIVGEEEELAYGEIKNYEALFREVEMLELYDAFKTKLFQGIQ
;
A
#
# COMPACT_ATOMS: atom_id res chain seq x y z
N MET A 1 17.18 -56.83 -9.44
CA MET A 1 16.67 -55.61 -10.11
C MET A 1 15.77 -54.74 -9.21
N ARG A 2 14.66 -55.24 -8.65
CA ARG A 2 13.75 -54.43 -7.79
C ARG A 2 14.41 -53.75 -6.57
N ARG A 3 15.31 -54.44 -5.85
CA ARG A 3 15.98 -53.88 -4.66
C ARG A 3 16.88 -52.68 -4.98
N ASN A 4 17.70 -52.78 -6.03
CA ASN A 4 18.59 -51.70 -6.44
C ASN A 4 17.79 -50.50 -6.97
N PHE A 5 16.66 -50.74 -7.65
CA PHE A 5 15.76 -49.69 -8.08
C PHE A 5 15.13 -48.95 -6.90
N ILE A 6 14.64 -49.68 -5.87
CA ILE A 6 14.07 -49.07 -4.65
C ILE A 6 15.11 -48.20 -3.92
N ILE A 7 16.36 -48.68 -3.82
CA ILE A 7 17.44 -47.92 -3.18
C ILE A 7 17.71 -46.60 -3.92
N VAL A 8 17.75 -46.62 -5.25
CA VAL A 8 17.94 -45.41 -6.07
C VAL A 8 16.80 -44.41 -5.85
N TRP A 9 15.54 -44.86 -5.80
CA TRP A 9 14.39 -43.99 -5.54
C TRP A 9 14.43 -43.36 -4.15
N ILE A 10 14.79 -44.13 -3.11
CA ILE A 10 14.94 -43.61 -1.75
C ILE A 10 16.03 -42.53 -1.72
N ILE A 11 17.17 -42.78 -2.35
CA ILE A 11 18.28 -41.80 -2.43
C ILE A 11 17.82 -40.52 -3.14
N MET A 12 17.11 -40.63 -4.26
CA MET A 12 16.55 -39.45 -4.94
C MET A 12 15.57 -38.67 -4.06
N THR A 13 14.63 -39.33 -3.39
CA THR A 13 13.68 -38.66 -2.51
C THR A 13 14.39 -37.93 -1.38
N VAL A 14 15.39 -38.55 -0.74
CA VAL A 14 16.19 -37.90 0.31
C VAL A 14 16.95 -36.70 -0.24
N MET A 15 17.52 -36.79 -1.45
CA MET A 15 18.16 -35.64 -2.10
C MET A 15 17.18 -34.50 -2.38
N CYS A 16 15.98 -34.80 -2.89
CA CYS A 16 14.94 -33.78 -3.13
C CYS A 16 14.46 -33.12 -1.84
N MET A 17 14.24 -33.90 -0.77
CA MET A 17 13.89 -33.36 0.55
C MET A 17 15.03 -32.49 1.10
N GLY A 18 16.28 -32.95 0.99
CA GLY A 18 17.46 -32.20 1.41
C GLY A 18 17.59 -30.87 0.66
N ALA A 19 17.44 -30.88 -0.67
CA ALA A 19 17.43 -29.67 -1.48
C ALA A 19 16.31 -28.71 -1.05
N GLY A 20 15.09 -29.21 -0.83
CA GLY A 20 13.97 -28.40 -0.34
C GLY A 20 14.24 -27.73 1.01
N ILE A 21 14.86 -28.46 1.95
CA ILE A 21 15.25 -27.93 3.26
C ILE A 21 16.33 -26.85 3.11
N VAL A 22 17.37 -27.11 2.31
CA VAL A 22 18.46 -26.14 2.04
C VAL A 22 17.90 -24.88 1.38
N THR A 23 17.04 -25.02 0.38
CA THR A 23 16.36 -23.90 -0.28
C THR A 23 15.50 -23.12 0.72
N ARG A 24 14.73 -23.79 1.58
CA ARG A 24 13.93 -23.13 2.62
C ARG A 24 14.79 -22.36 3.61
N MET A 25 15.92 -22.92 4.05
CA MET A 25 16.87 -22.24 4.95
C MET A 25 17.59 -21.07 4.27
N SER A 26 17.75 -21.12 2.94
CA SER A 26 18.33 -20.02 2.17
C SER A 26 17.43 -18.79 2.08
N PHE A 27 16.11 -18.94 2.28
CA PHE A 27 15.20 -17.81 2.32
C PHE A 27 15.41 -17.01 3.59
N LYS A 28 15.95 -15.79 3.44
CA LYS A 28 16.03 -14.81 4.51
C LYS A 28 14.78 -13.95 4.48
N ASN A 29 14.08 -13.84 5.61
CA ASN A 29 13.00 -12.90 5.77
C ASN A 29 13.57 -11.48 5.98
N TYR A 30 14.02 -10.84 4.90
CA TYR A 30 14.65 -9.53 4.98
C TYR A 30 13.73 -8.45 5.54
N ALA A 31 12.42 -8.58 5.35
CA ALA A 31 11.42 -7.67 5.93
C ALA A 31 11.48 -7.68 7.46
N GLU A 32 11.62 -8.84 8.08
CA GLU A 32 11.75 -8.97 9.54
C GLU A 32 13.13 -8.50 10.03
N LEU A 33 14.19 -8.83 9.29
CA LEU A 33 15.57 -8.53 9.67
C LEU A 33 15.97 -7.05 9.57
N LYS A 34 15.28 -6.26 8.75
CA LYS A 34 15.67 -4.87 8.44
C LYS A 34 14.52 -3.87 8.60
N LYS A 35 13.40 -4.26 9.23
CA LYS A 35 12.26 -3.37 9.46
C LYS A 35 12.65 -2.11 10.25
N ASP A 36 13.57 -2.26 11.20
CA ASP A 36 14.13 -1.19 12.02
C ASP A 36 14.99 -0.19 11.23
N LYS A 37 15.42 -0.55 10.01
CA LYS A 37 16.29 0.26 9.16
C LYS A 37 15.57 0.90 7.98
N MET A 38 14.24 0.79 7.91
CA MET A 38 13.48 1.32 6.77
C MET A 38 13.74 2.81 6.52
N ASP A 39 13.97 3.59 7.58
CA ASP A 39 14.29 5.01 7.48
C ASP A 39 15.58 5.30 6.70
N SER A 40 16.52 4.35 6.63
CA SER A 40 17.77 4.52 5.87
C SER A 40 17.69 4.02 4.43
N PHE A 41 16.54 3.50 3.98
CA PHE A 41 16.40 2.97 2.64
C PHE A 41 16.38 4.11 1.64
N ILE A 42 17.02 3.94 0.48
CA ILE A 42 17.01 4.97 -0.57
C ILE A 42 15.59 5.06 -1.13
N ALA A 43 15.04 6.27 -1.19
CA ALA A 43 13.73 6.51 -1.75
C ALA A 43 13.81 6.76 -3.26
N ALA A 44 13.07 5.95 -4.01
CA ALA A 44 12.79 6.18 -5.41
C ALA A 44 11.33 6.59 -5.57
N VAL A 45 11.08 7.59 -6.40
CA VAL A 45 9.74 8.14 -6.64
C VAL A 45 9.38 7.94 -8.10
N ASN A 46 8.36 7.12 -8.35
CA ASN A 46 7.70 7.07 -9.65
C ASN A 46 6.67 8.22 -9.73
N PRO A 47 6.86 9.21 -10.63
CA PRO A 47 5.95 10.34 -10.75
C PRO A 47 4.55 9.92 -11.23
N ILE A 48 3.57 10.79 -11.03
CA ILE A 48 2.25 10.64 -11.64
C ILE A 48 2.32 11.11 -13.09
N ASN A 49 1.66 10.41 -14.00
CA ASN A 49 1.48 10.89 -15.37
C ASN A 49 0.47 12.05 -15.38
N GLU A 50 0.92 13.26 -15.70
CA GLU A 50 0.14 14.50 -15.68
C GLU A 50 -1.15 14.46 -16.54
N GLU A 51 -1.15 13.72 -17.66
CA GLU A 51 -2.33 13.62 -18.54
C GLU A 51 -3.51 12.88 -17.88
N SER A 52 -3.23 11.97 -16.95
CA SER A 52 -4.25 11.21 -16.19
C SER A 52 -4.91 12.05 -15.08
N VAL A 53 -4.18 13.00 -14.50
CA VAL A 53 -4.50 13.67 -13.23
C VAL A 53 -5.81 14.45 -13.29
N ASN A 54 -5.95 15.37 -14.24
CA ASN A 54 -7.11 16.27 -14.28
C ASN A 54 -8.43 15.54 -14.54
N LYS A 55 -8.40 14.45 -15.30
CA LYS A 55 -9.58 13.64 -15.61
C LYS A 55 -9.92 12.68 -14.47
N GLU A 56 -8.92 12.14 -13.80
CA GLU A 56 -9.13 11.17 -12.72
C GLU A 56 -9.67 11.81 -11.46
N ILE A 57 -9.16 12.97 -11.05
CA ILE A 57 -9.59 13.60 -9.80
C ILE A 57 -11.01 14.15 -9.88
N SER A 58 -11.42 14.72 -11.02
CA SER A 58 -12.79 15.23 -11.19
C SER A 58 -13.86 14.13 -11.20
N GLU A 59 -13.47 12.88 -11.43
CA GLU A 59 -14.35 11.72 -11.46
C GLU A 59 -14.12 10.74 -10.29
N ILE A 60 -13.11 10.98 -9.44
CA ILE A 60 -12.68 10.03 -8.40
C ILE A 60 -13.82 9.66 -7.47
N GLU A 61 -14.59 10.66 -7.03
CA GLU A 61 -15.75 10.46 -6.16
C GLU A 61 -16.81 9.58 -6.83
N LYS A 62 -16.99 9.69 -8.15
CA LYS A 62 -17.95 8.86 -8.91
C LYS A 62 -17.45 7.43 -9.07
N LYS A 63 -16.15 7.26 -9.35
CA LYS A 63 -15.49 5.96 -9.56
C LYS A 63 -15.32 5.15 -8.27
N ALA A 64 -15.12 5.84 -7.15
CA ALA A 64 -14.94 5.19 -5.86
C ALA A 64 -16.22 4.44 -5.44
N GLU A 65 -16.11 3.16 -5.13
CA GLU A 65 -17.23 2.41 -4.54
C GLU A 65 -17.51 2.88 -3.11
N VAL A 66 -16.44 3.23 -2.39
CA VAL A 66 -16.44 3.56 -0.97
C VAL A 66 -15.60 4.82 -0.74
N ILE A 67 -16.09 5.71 0.12
CA ILE A 67 -15.33 6.87 0.62
C ILE A 67 -15.45 6.86 2.13
N VAL A 68 -14.33 6.79 2.82
CA VAL A 68 -14.27 6.60 4.27
C VAL A 68 -13.23 7.50 4.91
N ARG A 69 -13.49 7.90 6.15
CA ARG A 69 -12.45 8.34 7.08
C ARG A 69 -11.92 7.12 7.81
N ILE A 70 -10.60 7.01 7.88
CA ILE A 70 -9.92 5.93 8.58
C ILE A 70 -8.89 6.48 9.55
N LYS A 71 -8.45 5.62 10.49
CA LYS A 71 -7.23 5.77 11.26
C LYS A 71 -6.27 4.64 10.92
N CYS A 72 -5.02 4.95 10.58
CA CYS A 72 -4.00 3.94 10.30
C CYS A 72 -3.52 3.29 11.60
N VAL A 73 -3.58 1.95 11.69
CA VAL A 73 -3.26 1.20 12.92
C VAL A 73 -1.75 0.94 13.06
N GLY A 74 -1.00 0.99 11.96
CA GLY A 74 0.44 0.69 11.93
C GLY A 74 0.78 -0.79 11.71
N GLU A 75 -0.21 -1.69 11.79
CA GLU A 75 -0.10 -3.09 11.37
C GLU A 75 -0.06 -3.17 9.83
N ARG A 76 1.04 -3.71 9.28
CA ARG A 76 1.31 -3.76 7.83
C ARG A 76 1.92 -5.09 7.39
N GLU A 77 1.54 -5.53 6.20
CA GLU A 77 2.21 -6.60 5.47
C GLU A 77 2.96 -6.00 4.28
N TYR A 78 4.29 -6.20 4.24
CA TYR A 78 5.12 -5.76 3.13
C TYR A 78 5.12 -6.86 2.06
N LEU A 79 4.41 -6.60 0.97
CA LEU A 79 4.24 -7.53 -0.13
C LEU A 79 5.20 -7.20 -1.27
N HIS A 80 5.26 -8.07 -2.27
CA HIS A 80 5.92 -7.72 -3.52
C HIS A 80 5.13 -6.59 -4.19
N GLU A 81 5.79 -5.45 -4.42
CA GLU A 81 5.24 -4.28 -5.12
C GLU A 81 4.04 -3.57 -4.46
N ALA A 82 3.70 -3.89 -3.20
CA ALA A 82 2.71 -3.16 -2.43
C ALA A 82 2.95 -3.26 -0.92
N VAL A 83 2.33 -2.36 -0.15
CA VAL A 83 2.14 -2.52 1.29
C VAL A 83 0.65 -2.69 1.56
N LEU A 84 0.28 -3.73 2.31
CA LEU A 84 -1.09 -3.95 2.75
C LEU A 84 -1.22 -3.46 4.19
N SER A 85 -1.95 -2.38 4.39
CA SER A 85 -2.11 -1.73 5.70
C SER A 85 -3.47 -1.99 6.29
N LYS A 86 -3.49 -2.37 7.57
CA LYS A 86 -4.72 -2.45 8.35
C LYS A 86 -5.11 -1.06 8.84
N VAL A 87 -6.36 -0.68 8.57
CA VAL A 87 -6.90 0.61 8.95
C VAL A 87 -8.25 0.43 9.64
N GLU A 88 -8.55 1.30 10.59
CA GLU A 88 -9.85 1.36 11.27
C GLU A 88 -10.73 2.40 10.60
N ILE A 89 -11.94 2.03 10.18
CA ILE A 89 -12.91 2.99 9.67
C ILE A 89 -13.52 3.76 10.84
N THR A 90 -13.35 5.08 10.82
CA THR A 90 -13.94 5.98 11.81
C THR A 90 -15.25 6.60 11.31
N GLU A 91 -15.38 6.79 9.99
CA GLU A 91 -16.56 7.39 9.37
C GLU A 91 -16.74 6.90 7.92
N VAL A 92 -17.99 6.80 7.46
CA VAL A 92 -18.34 6.39 6.10
C VAL A 92 -19.09 7.53 5.41
N TYR A 93 -18.54 8.04 4.32
CA TYR A 93 -19.15 9.10 3.49
C TYR A 93 -19.86 8.53 2.26
N LYS A 94 -19.34 7.44 1.70
CA LYS A 94 -19.93 6.72 0.55
C LYS A 94 -19.70 5.22 0.71
N GLY A 95 -20.66 4.43 0.26
CA GLY A 95 -20.71 2.98 0.47
C GLY A 95 -21.56 2.66 1.70
N GLY A 96 -22.34 1.58 1.64
CA GLY A 96 -23.20 1.20 2.78
C GLY A 96 -22.37 0.62 3.93
N GLU A 97 -22.73 0.90 5.18
CA GLU A 97 -22.05 0.31 6.36
C GLU A 97 -22.04 -1.23 6.31
N ASN A 98 -23.14 -1.85 5.86
CA ASN A 98 -23.25 -3.30 5.68
C ASN A 98 -22.30 -3.89 4.62
N ILE A 99 -21.74 -3.03 3.75
CA ILE A 99 -20.75 -3.41 2.74
C ILE A 99 -19.35 -3.45 3.38
N LEU A 100 -19.13 -2.68 4.45
CA LEU A 100 -17.83 -2.48 5.09
C LEU A 100 -17.65 -3.31 6.36
N PHE A 101 -18.74 -3.61 7.06
CA PHE A 101 -18.72 -4.27 8.36
C PHE A 101 -19.49 -5.59 8.32
N ASN A 102 -18.83 -6.67 8.74
CA ASN A 102 -19.50 -7.85 9.27
C ASN A 102 -19.11 -7.95 10.75
N ASP A 103 -20.09 -8.12 11.62
CA ASP A 103 -19.89 -8.45 13.05
C ASP A 103 -19.12 -7.42 13.91
N ASN A 104 -19.44 -6.13 13.78
CA ASN A 104 -18.86 -5.01 14.56
C ASN A 104 -17.35 -4.76 14.35
N ASP A 105 -16.71 -5.46 13.42
CA ASP A 105 -15.33 -5.21 13.05
C ASP A 105 -15.23 -4.02 12.08
N ARG A 106 -14.57 -2.94 12.50
CA ARG A 106 -14.36 -1.73 11.70
C ARG A 106 -13.04 -1.73 10.93
N TYR A 107 -12.30 -2.83 10.95
CA TYR A 107 -11.03 -2.93 10.25
C TYR A 107 -11.19 -3.38 8.80
N ILE A 108 -10.47 -2.70 7.90
CA ILE A 108 -10.27 -3.12 6.51
C ILE A 108 -8.76 -3.14 6.19
N TYR A 109 -8.42 -3.74 5.07
CA TYR A 109 -7.04 -3.81 4.58
C TYR A 109 -6.91 -3.05 3.26
N VAL A 110 -6.02 -2.07 3.22
CA VAL A 110 -5.83 -1.20 2.05
C VAL A 110 -4.48 -1.47 1.43
N TYR A 111 -4.48 -1.76 0.13
CA TYR A 111 -3.27 -1.81 -0.69
C TYR A 111 -2.78 -0.40 -0.97
N GLU A 112 -1.63 -0.07 -0.40
CA GLU A 112 -0.89 1.16 -0.62
C GLU A 112 0.05 0.99 -1.81
N PRO A 113 0.01 1.87 -2.84
CA PRO A 113 0.83 1.78 -4.06
C PRO A 113 2.25 2.28 -3.79
N CYS A 114 2.93 1.61 -2.88
CA CYS A 114 4.36 1.77 -2.60
C CYS A 114 4.90 0.46 -2.04
N PHE A 115 6.21 0.27 -2.05
CA PHE A 115 6.81 -0.93 -1.47
C PHE A 115 8.24 -0.72 -1.00
N PHE A 116 8.68 -1.62 -0.12
CA PHE A 116 10.05 -1.69 0.37
C PHE A 116 10.71 -2.95 -0.19
N ASN A 117 11.85 -2.77 -0.85
CA ASN A 117 12.72 -3.88 -1.18
C ASN A 117 13.75 -4.01 -0.06
N PHE A 118 13.48 -4.90 0.90
CA PHE A 118 14.38 -5.10 2.05
C PHE A 118 15.71 -5.79 1.68
N GLU A 119 15.77 -6.51 0.57
CA GLU A 119 17.03 -7.10 0.13
C GLU A 119 17.99 -6.01 -0.40
N LYS A 120 17.46 -5.14 -1.27
CA LYS A 120 18.19 -4.04 -1.92
C LYS A 120 18.16 -2.70 -1.17
N GLU A 121 17.44 -2.64 -0.06
CA GLU A 121 17.34 -1.48 0.84
C GLU A 121 16.85 -0.19 0.17
N TYR A 122 15.76 -0.29 -0.60
CA TYR A 122 15.10 0.89 -1.18
C TYR A 122 13.59 0.90 -0.90
N PHE A 123 13.03 2.10 -0.87
CA PHE A 123 11.60 2.38 -0.92
C PHE A 123 11.24 2.83 -2.33
N MET A 124 10.12 2.36 -2.86
CA MET A 124 9.60 2.76 -4.16
C MET A 124 8.17 3.25 -4.00
N SER A 125 7.95 4.50 -4.38
CA SER A 125 6.62 5.10 -4.53
C SER A 125 6.06 4.83 -5.92
N VAL A 126 4.76 4.59 -6.02
CA VAL A 126 4.00 4.53 -7.27
C VAL A 126 2.94 5.63 -7.27
N GLY A 127 2.89 6.45 -8.31
CA GLY A 127 1.93 7.55 -8.40
C GLY A 127 2.11 8.60 -7.31
N ALA A 128 3.37 9.03 -7.09
CA ALA A 128 3.77 9.96 -6.03
C ALA A 128 3.33 9.55 -4.60
N TYR A 129 2.91 8.31 -4.40
CA TYR A 129 2.30 7.87 -3.15
C TYR A 129 3.32 7.67 -2.04
N ASN A 130 3.04 8.25 -0.88
CA ASN A 130 3.75 7.94 0.35
C ASN A 130 2.91 7.09 1.31
N LEU A 131 3.57 6.26 2.11
CA LEU A 131 2.93 5.38 3.07
C LEU A 131 2.11 6.17 4.11
N MET A 132 0.91 5.71 4.43
CA MET A 132 0.08 6.23 5.53
C MET A 132 0.84 6.11 6.86
N ARG A 133 0.83 7.19 7.64
CA ARG A 133 1.50 7.26 8.94
C ARG A 133 0.64 6.63 10.03
N GLU A 134 1.28 5.92 10.93
CA GLU A 134 0.62 5.28 12.06
C GLU A 134 -0.07 6.31 12.96
N ASN A 135 -1.25 5.97 13.48
CA ASN A 135 -2.09 6.79 14.34
C ASN A 135 -2.65 8.08 13.71
N GLU A 136 -2.41 8.30 12.42
CA GLU A 136 -3.02 9.41 11.70
C GLU A 136 -4.31 9.00 10.99
N GLU A 137 -5.13 10.02 10.74
CA GLU A 137 -6.39 9.85 10.04
C GLU A 137 -6.33 10.33 8.60
N TYR A 138 -7.02 9.61 7.73
CA TYR A 138 -7.06 9.87 6.31
C TYR A 138 -8.49 9.72 5.79
N ILE A 139 -8.83 10.48 4.75
CA ILE A 139 -9.96 10.21 3.88
C ILE A 139 -9.43 9.41 2.69
N LEU A 140 -10.03 8.25 2.44
CA LEU A 140 -9.67 7.35 1.35
C LEU A 140 -10.81 7.18 0.36
N TYR A 141 -10.46 7.15 -0.92
CA TYR A 141 -11.32 6.75 -2.03
C TYR A 141 -10.94 5.31 -2.43
N LEU A 142 -11.87 4.39 -2.26
CA LEU A 142 -11.59 2.95 -2.31
C LEU A 142 -12.53 2.21 -3.24
N ASN A 143 -11.97 1.18 -3.88
CA ASN A 143 -12.71 0.12 -4.54
C ASN A 143 -12.39 -1.21 -3.87
N ARG A 144 -13.34 -2.15 -3.87
CA ARG A 144 -13.01 -3.52 -3.46
C ARG A 144 -11.93 -4.08 -4.37
N LYS A 145 -11.03 -4.87 -3.79
CA LYS A 145 -10.07 -5.60 -4.61
C LYS A 145 -10.81 -6.64 -5.44
N ASP A 146 -10.54 -6.63 -6.75
CA ASP A 146 -11.13 -7.60 -7.67
C ASP A 146 -10.49 -8.98 -7.49
N PHE A 147 -11.36 -9.99 -7.44
CA PHE A 147 -10.99 -11.39 -7.46
C PHE A 147 -11.78 -12.11 -8.56
N PRO A 148 -11.23 -13.17 -9.17
CA PRO A 148 -11.98 -13.99 -10.11
C PRO A 148 -13.30 -14.47 -9.48
N PRO A 149 -14.43 -14.48 -10.22
CA PRO A 149 -15.74 -14.81 -9.66
C PRO A 149 -15.82 -16.18 -8.95
N GLU A 150 -15.01 -17.14 -9.40
CA GLU A 150 -14.95 -18.50 -8.84
C GLU A 150 -14.05 -18.60 -7.59
N TYR A 151 -13.32 -17.53 -7.24
CA TYR A 151 -12.41 -17.53 -6.11
C TYR A 151 -13.16 -17.39 -4.79
N LYS A 152 -13.00 -18.38 -3.91
CA LYS A 152 -13.59 -18.33 -2.57
C LYS A 152 -12.70 -17.50 -1.65
N LEU A 153 -13.14 -16.28 -1.38
CA LEU A 153 -12.47 -15.36 -0.47
C LEU A 153 -12.41 -15.90 0.96
N SER A 154 -11.26 -15.74 1.60
CA SER A 154 -11.17 -15.73 3.05
C SER A 154 -11.85 -14.49 3.64
N GLU A 155 -12.07 -14.49 4.96
CA GLU A 155 -12.66 -13.34 5.65
C GLU A 155 -11.82 -12.06 5.47
N LYS A 156 -10.49 -12.20 5.53
CA LYS A 156 -9.55 -11.09 5.30
C LYS A 156 -9.63 -10.56 3.88
N GLU A 157 -9.59 -11.45 2.88
CA GLU A 157 -9.66 -11.06 1.46
C GLU A 157 -10.99 -10.37 1.12
N GLY A 158 -12.09 -10.74 1.78
CA GLY A 158 -13.38 -10.04 1.66
C GLY A 158 -13.37 -8.59 2.18
N LYS A 159 -12.33 -8.20 2.92
CA LYS A 159 -12.10 -6.86 3.50
C LYS A 159 -10.89 -6.15 2.86
N GLU A 160 -10.41 -6.62 1.70
CA GLU A 160 -9.31 -6.00 0.97
C GLU A 160 -9.80 -4.95 -0.04
N TYR A 161 -9.17 -3.78 -0.01
CA TYR A 161 -9.49 -2.63 -0.83
C TYR A 161 -8.24 -2.07 -1.52
N VAL A 162 -8.45 -1.44 -2.66
CA VAL A 162 -7.43 -0.70 -3.39
C VAL A 162 -7.84 0.76 -3.50
N LEU A 163 -6.87 1.65 -3.61
CA LEU A 163 -7.10 3.06 -3.94
C LEU A 163 -7.71 3.19 -5.33
N THR A 164 -8.77 4.00 -5.48
CA THR A 164 -9.52 4.15 -6.73
C THR A 164 -8.67 4.55 -7.93
N THR A 165 -7.66 5.40 -7.74
CA THR A 165 -6.73 5.88 -8.79
C THR A 165 -5.37 5.17 -8.76
N HIS A 166 -5.14 4.27 -7.80
CA HIS A 166 -3.83 3.64 -7.56
C HIS A 166 -2.67 4.65 -7.35
N ASP A 167 -2.98 5.87 -6.91
CA ASP A 167 -2.00 6.94 -6.67
C ASP A 167 -2.39 7.81 -5.45
N THR A 168 -1.66 8.90 -5.25
CA THR A 168 -1.85 9.83 -4.11
C THR A 168 -3.22 10.51 -4.08
N PHE A 169 -3.88 10.73 -5.23
CA PHE A 169 -5.14 11.46 -5.27
C PHE A 169 -6.34 10.68 -4.69
N SER A 170 -6.16 9.41 -4.34
CA SER A 170 -7.14 8.64 -3.57
C SER A 170 -6.96 8.70 -2.05
N LYS A 171 -5.98 9.46 -1.54
CA LYS A 171 -5.64 9.53 -0.12
C LYS A 171 -5.39 10.98 0.32
N TYR A 172 -6.09 11.42 1.36
CA TYR A 172 -5.90 12.75 1.95
C TYR A 172 -5.79 12.68 3.47
N PRO A 173 -4.70 13.15 4.10
CA PRO A 173 -4.63 13.24 5.55
C PRO A 173 -5.63 14.27 6.08
N VAL A 174 -6.26 13.98 7.22
CA VAL A 174 -7.24 14.87 7.89
C VAL A 174 -6.56 16.07 8.58
N SER A 175 -5.22 16.10 8.63
CA SER A 175 -4.47 17.23 9.16
C SER A 175 -4.74 18.53 8.38
N GLN A 176 -4.86 19.63 9.11
CA GLN A 176 -4.94 20.98 8.55
C GLN A 176 -3.58 21.53 8.12
N GLU A 177 -2.49 20.84 8.46
CA GLU A 177 -1.17 21.18 7.96
C GLU A 177 -1.05 20.74 6.49
N TYR A 178 -0.45 21.60 5.68
CA TYR A 178 -0.18 21.33 4.27
C TYR A 178 1.32 21.11 4.09
N GLN A 179 1.67 20.17 3.22
CA GLN A 179 3.05 19.97 2.82
C GLN A 179 3.53 21.17 2.00
N VAL A 180 4.72 21.69 2.32
CA VAL A 180 5.29 22.86 1.63
C VAL A 180 6.53 22.54 0.81
N LYS A 181 7.03 21.29 0.88
CA LYS A 181 8.23 20.84 0.20
C LYS A 181 7.90 19.77 -0.83
N ILE A 182 8.55 19.83 -1.98
CA ILE A 182 8.56 18.77 -2.99
C ILE A 182 9.77 17.85 -2.77
N VAL A 183 9.80 16.73 -3.48
CA VAL A 183 10.97 15.84 -3.56
C VAL A 183 11.94 16.45 -4.58
N GLY A 184 13.17 16.74 -4.17
CA GLY A 184 14.20 17.29 -5.07
C GLY A 184 14.64 16.30 -6.15
N GLU A 185 14.92 16.78 -7.36
CA GLU A 185 15.30 15.93 -8.50
C GLU A 185 16.71 15.32 -8.39
N GLU A 186 17.64 16.00 -7.70
CA GLU A 186 19.07 15.65 -7.70
C GLU A 186 19.55 14.99 -6.39
N GLU A 187 18.68 14.82 -5.39
CA GLU A 187 19.06 14.28 -4.08
C GLU A 187 18.65 12.81 -3.95
N GLU A 188 19.63 11.94 -3.70
CA GLU A 188 19.36 10.61 -3.16
C GLU A 188 18.84 10.76 -1.72
N LEU A 189 17.52 10.80 -1.58
CA LEU A 189 16.86 10.94 -0.28
C LEU A 189 16.66 9.57 0.36
N ALA A 190 16.92 9.49 1.66
CA ALA A 190 16.50 8.34 2.46
C ALA A 190 14.99 8.43 2.76
N TYR A 191 14.33 7.28 2.91
CA TYR A 191 12.90 7.23 3.23
C TYR A 191 12.58 8.00 4.51
N GLY A 192 13.45 7.97 5.52
CA GLY A 192 13.29 8.70 6.77
C GLY A 192 13.20 10.22 6.61
N GLU A 193 13.73 10.77 5.51
CA GLU A 193 13.68 12.20 5.19
C GLU A 193 12.34 12.60 4.57
N ILE A 194 11.73 11.68 3.81
CA ILE A 194 10.46 11.90 3.12
C ILE A 194 9.25 11.24 3.79
N LYS A 195 9.43 10.42 4.84
CA LYS A 195 8.33 9.66 5.48
C LYS A 195 7.19 10.53 6.04
N ASN A 196 7.47 11.81 6.26
CA ASN A 196 6.50 12.78 6.75
C ASN A 196 5.84 13.60 5.64
N TYR A 197 6.14 13.32 4.37
CA TYR A 197 5.47 13.97 3.24
C TYR A 197 4.13 13.27 3.01
N GLU A 198 3.08 14.04 2.75
CA GLU A 198 1.76 13.53 2.38
C GLU A 198 1.81 12.85 1.00
N ALA A 199 2.54 13.49 0.09
CA ALA A 199 2.72 13.11 -1.31
C ALA A 199 4.16 13.38 -1.78
N LEU A 200 4.65 12.61 -2.75
CA LEU A 200 6.02 12.65 -3.25
C LEU A 200 6.07 13.30 -4.63
N PHE A 201 5.52 14.49 -4.76
CA PHE A 201 5.58 15.27 -6.00
C PHE A 201 6.98 15.85 -6.23
N ARG A 202 7.36 15.99 -7.51
CA ARG A 202 8.59 16.65 -7.94
C ARG A 202 8.31 18.04 -8.50
N GLU A 203 7.08 18.30 -8.93
CA GLU A 203 6.59 19.57 -9.43
C GLU A 203 5.77 20.30 -8.35
N VAL A 204 5.97 21.61 -8.20
CA VAL A 204 5.22 22.43 -7.24
C VAL A 204 3.75 22.49 -7.64
N GLU A 205 3.48 22.59 -8.93
CA GLU A 205 2.15 22.66 -9.52
C GLU A 205 1.29 21.44 -9.14
N MET A 206 1.91 20.26 -9.04
CA MET A 206 1.24 19.02 -8.65
C MET A 206 0.90 18.99 -7.16
N LEU A 207 1.78 19.52 -6.32
CA LEU A 207 1.51 19.68 -4.89
C LEU A 207 0.40 20.70 -4.65
N GLU A 208 0.44 21.85 -5.33
CA GLU A 208 -0.62 22.86 -5.26
C GLU A 208 -1.97 22.33 -5.73
N LEU A 209 -1.97 21.50 -6.78
CA LEU A 209 -3.17 20.82 -7.26
C LEU A 209 -3.73 19.87 -6.19
N TYR A 210 -2.89 19.04 -5.59
CA TYR A 210 -3.27 18.15 -4.48
C TYR A 210 -3.87 18.92 -3.30
N ASP A 211 -3.24 20.03 -2.90
CA ASP A 211 -3.71 20.88 -1.81
C ASP A 211 -5.04 21.58 -2.13
N ALA A 212 -5.24 21.99 -3.38
CA ALA A 212 -6.50 22.55 -3.83
C ALA A 212 -7.64 21.51 -3.75
N PHE A 213 -7.37 20.25 -4.07
CA PHE A 213 -8.34 19.16 -3.90
C PHE A 213 -8.61 18.83 -2.44
N LYS A 214 -7.57 18.70 -1.62
CA LYS A 214 -7.68 18.52 -0.17
C LYS A 214 -8.57 19.61 0.46
N THR A 215 -8.39 20.86 0.04
CA THR A 215 -9.19 21.99 0.51
C THR A 215 -10.67 21.87 0.13
N LYS A 216 -10.96 21.52 -1.13
CA LYS A 216 -12.35 21.31 -1.59
C LYS A 216 -13.03 20.16 -0.87
N LEU A 217 -12.30 19.07 -0.63
CA LEU A 217 -12.78 17.90 0.10
C LEU A 217 -13.28 18.29 1.51
N PHE A 218 -12.46 19.03 2.27
CA PHE A 218 -12.83 19.45 3.62
C PHE A 218 -13.92 20.53 3.67
N GLN A 219 -14.15 21.27 2.59
CA GLN A 219 -15.30 22.17 2.48
C GLN A 219 -16.62 21.41 2.22
N GLY A 220 -16.57 20.28 1.51
CA GLY A 220 -17.74 19.50 1.14
C GLY A 220 -18.22 18.48 2.19
N ILE A 221 -17.36 18.15 3.17
CA ILE A 221 -17.61 17.13 4.21
C ILE A 221 -18.07 17.73 5.56
N GLN A 222 -18.32 19.05 5.63
CA GLN A 222 -18.86 19.72 6.83
C GLN A 222 -20.37 19.52 7.04
#